data_AF-A0A132P193-F1
#
_entry.id   AF-A0A132P193-F1
#
_cell.length_a   1.000
_cell.length_b   1.000
_cell.length_c   1.000
_cell.angle_alpha   90.00
_cell.angle_beta   90.00
_cell.angle_gamma   90.00
#
_symmetry.space_group_name_H-M   'P 1'
#
loop_
_entity.id
_entity.type
_entity.pdbx_description
1 polymer ?
#
loop_
_entity_poly.entity_id
_entity_poly.type
_entity_poly.pdbx_seq_one_letter_code
_entity_poly.pdbx_strand_id
1 'polypeptide(L)'
;MSINTFVYSHPINVYIIKYLGITVDQFCELHGYPQGTVASWITRQRRVQNLPASFIYDLSLASSMNMTDVYEKLLILENEYDQFTSNQQRKVKKQID
;
A
#
# COMPACT_ATOMS: atom_id res chain seq x y z
N MET A 1 -4.99 1.96 -21.57
CA MET A 1 -4.02 1.03 -20.97
C MET A 1 -4.76 0.18 -19.95
N SER A 2 -4.68 -1.16 -20.01
CA SER A 2 -5.34 -2.01 -19.01
C SER A 2 -4.48 -2.05 -17.75
N ILE A 3 -5.03 -1.62 -16.62
CA ILE A 3 -4.35 -1.67 -15.33
C ILE A 3 -4.19 -3.14 -14.95
N ASN A 4 -2.95 -3.61 -14.87
CA ASN A 4 -2.66 -4.97 -14.44
C ASN A 4 -3.06 -5.11 -12.96
N THR A 5 -4.15 -5.84 -12.68
CA THR A 5 -4.71 -6.04 -11.33
C THR A 5 -4.01 -7.16 -10.55
N PHE A 6 -3.05 -7.84 -11.18
CA PHE A 6 -2.29 -8.92 -10.56
C PHE A 6 -0.92 -8.42 -10.11
N VAL A 7 -0.82 -8.30 -8.78
CA VAL A 7 0.38 -8.13 -7.92
C VAL A 7 0.82 -6.68 -7.69
N TYR A 8 0.55 -6.17 -6.48
CA TYR A 8 1.52 -5.91 -5.39
C TYR A 8 0.70 -5.61 -4.12
N SER A 9 0.67 -6.55 -3.18
CA SER A 9 -0.29 -6.54 -2.07
C SER A 9 0.07 -5.56 -0.92
N HIS A 10 1.13 -4.76 -1.08
CA HIS A 10 1.48 -3.74 -0.08
C HIS A 10 0.34 -2.70 0.07
N PRO A 11 0.00 -2.27 1.30
CA PRO A 11 -1.12 -1.37 1.57
C PRO A 11 -1.12 -0.09 0.72
N ILE A 12 0.06 0.52 0.52
CA ILE A 12 0.23 1.73 -0.31
C ILE A 12 -0.26 1.50 -1.74
N ASN A 13 0.15 0.40 -2.37
CA ASN A 13 -0.20 0.11 -3.76
C ASN A 13 -1.70 -0.14 -3.90
N VAL A 14 -2.24 -0.97 -3.01
CA VAL A 14 -3.67 -1.29 -3.01
C VAL A 14 -4.47 -0.02 -2.77
N TYR A 15 -4.06 0.84 -1.83
CA TYR A 15 -4.78 2.06 -1.53
C TYR A 15 -4.83 2.98 -2.76
N ILE A 16 -3.68 3.31 -3.34
CA ILE A 16 -3.58 4.24 -4.46
C ILE A 16 -4.32 3.70 -5.69
N ILE A 17 -4.12 2.43 -6.05
CA ILE A 17 -4.75 1.86 -7.26
C ILE A 17 -6.25 1.68 -7.07
N LYS A 18 -6.70 1.14 -5.93
CA LYS A 18 -8.10 0.76 -5.70
C LYS A 18 -8.97 1.96 -5.33
N TYR A 19 -8.48 2.86 -4.50
CA TYR A 19 -9.28 3.97 -3.96
C TYR A 19 -9.06 5.28 -4.71
N LEU A 20 -7.87 5.51 -5.27
CA LEU A 20 -7.59 6.73 -6.05
C LEU A 20 -7.70 6.50 -7.57
N GLY A 21 -7.65 5.26 -8.04
CA GLY A 21 -7.80 4.93 -9.46
C GLY A 21 -6.62 5.36 -10.34
N ILE A 22 -5.46 5.63 -9.74
CA ILE A 22 -4.23 6.06 -10.42
C ILE A 22 -3.06 5.14 -10.06
N THR A 23 -1.94 5.24 -10.78
CA THR A 23 -0.72 4.52 -10.42
C THR A 23 0.04 5.22 -9.29
N VAL A 24 0.93 4.50 -8.61
CA VAL A 24 1.82 5.09 -7.59
C VAL A 24 2.71 6.17 -8.19
N ASP A 25 3.17 5.99 -9.43
CA ASP A 25 4.00 6.96 -10.13
C ASP A 25 3.24 8.26 -10.41
N GLN A 26 1.98 8.16 -10.84
CA GLN A 26 1.09 9.32 -11.03
C GLN A 26 0.81 10.04 -9.71
N PHE A 27 0.56 9.29 -8.63
CA PHE A 27 0.39 9.88 -7.30
C PHE A 27 1.66 10.64 -6.87
N CYS A 28 2.83 10.03 -7.07
CA CYS A 28 4.11 10.65 -6.75
C CYS A 28 4.34 11.95 -7.52
N GLU A 29 4.02 11.98 -8.82
CA GLU A 29 4.12 13.17 -9.67
C GLU A 29 3.16 14.28 -9.20
N LEU A 30 1.90 13.94 -8.91
CA LEU A 30 0.89 14.91 -8.48
C LEU A 30 1.17 15.53 -7.12
N HIS A 31 1.74 14.76 -6.19
CA HIS A 31 1.98 15.19 -4.81
C HIS A 31 3.46 15.48 -4.50
N GLY A 32 4.34 15.47 -5.51
CA GLY A 32 5.74 15.86 -5.36
C GLY A 32 6.61 14.87 -4.56
N TYR A 33 6.26 13.58 -4.53
CA TYR A 33 7.07 12.55 -3.88
C TYR A 33 8.12 11.98 -4.84
N PRO A 34 9.38 11.80 -4.42
CA PRO A 34 10.34 11.02 -5.19
C PRO A 34 9.86 9.57 -5.31
N GLN A 35 9.65 9.08 -6.53
CA GLN A 35 9.19 7.70 -6.79
C GLN A 35 10.07 6.65 -6.09
N GLY A 36 11.40 6.84 -6.11
CA GLY A 36 12.34 5.95 -5.41
C GLY A 36 12.11 5.87 -3.90
N THR A 37 11.65 6.95 -3.26
CA THR A 37 11.34 6.96 -1.83
C THR A 37 10.09 6.13 -1.54
N VAL A 38 9.00 6.34 -2.28
CA VAL A 38 7.76 5.58 -2.09
C VAL A 38 7.97 4.10 -2.45
N ALA A 39 8.70 3.82 -3.54
CA ALA A 39 9.11 2.48 -3.91
C ALA A 39 9.90 1.80 -2.79
N SER A 40 10.82 2.52 -2.13
CA SER A 40 11.59 1.97 -1.01
C SER A 40 10.72 1.56 0.17
N TRP A 41 9.63 2.30 0.45
CA TRP A 41 8.68 1.94 1.51
C TRP A 41 7.96 0.64 1.18
N ILE A 42 7.53 0.48 -0.07
CA ILE A 42 6.86 -0.73 -0.56
C ILE A 42 7.83 -1.92 -0.52
N THR A 43 9.02 -1.80 -1.11
CA THR A 43 9.97 -2.92 -1.20
C THR A 43 10.50 -3.35 0.16
N ARG A 44 10.64 -2.40 1.11
CA ARG A 44 11.10 -2.66 2.48
C ARG A 44 9.96 -2.97 3.44
N GLN A 45 8.72 -3.12 2.96
CA GLN A 45 7.56 -3.49 3.78
C GLN A 45 7.36 -2.52 4.96
N ARG A 46 7.49 -1.21 4.68
CA ARG A 46 7.38 -0.18 5.72
C ARG A 46 5.98 -0.19 6.28
N ARG A 47 5.89 -0.39 7.60
CA ARG A 47 4.63 -0.40 8.34
C ARG A 47 3.87 0.91 8.21
N VAL A 48 2.54 0.84 8.17
CA VAL A 48 1.64 2.00 8.07
C VAL A 48 1.90 3.02 9.17
N GLN A 49 2.12 2.56 10.41
CA GLN A 49 2.46 3.42 11.55
C GLN A 49 3.76 4.23 11.37
N ASN A 50 4.65 3.78 10.48
CA ASN A 50 5.93 4.41 10.22
C ASN A 50 5.89 5.33 8.99
N LEU A 51 4.75 5.46 8.30
CA LEU A 51 4.62 6.35 7.15
C LEU A 51 4.63 7.81 7.59
N PRO A 52 5.17 8.73 6.78
CA PRO A 52 5.09 10.16 7.07
C PRO A 52 3.63 10.62 7.18
N ALA A 53 3.31 11.42 8.20
CA ALA A 53 1.97 11.99 8.34
C ALA A 53 1.56 12.83 7.13
N SER A 54 2.51 13.52 6.48
CA SER A 54 2.28 14.26 5.24
C SER A 54 1.76 13.37 4.11
N PHE A 55 2.28 12.14 4.01
CA PHE A 55 1.85 11.20 2.98
C PHE A 55 0.41 10.73 3.21
N ILE A 56 0.03 10.47 4.46
CA ILE A 56 -1.35 10.12 4.82
C ILE A 56 -2.29 11.30 4.56
N TYR A 57 -1.82 12.53 4.84
CA TYR A 57 -2.56 13.74 4.51
C TYR A 57 -2.77 13.90 3.00
N ASP A 58 -1.74 13.70 2.17
CA ASP A 58 -1.88 13.76 0.71
C ASP A 58 -2.83 12.69 0.15
N LEU A 59 -2.80 11.48 0.71
CA LEU A 59 -3.79 10.45 0.39
C LEU A 59 -5.21 10.86 0.77
N SER A 60 -5.38 11.57 1.90
CA SER A 60 -6.67 12.09 2.35
C SER A 60 -7.21 13.17 1.39
N LEU A 61 -6.33 14.05 0.90
CA LEU A 61 -6.68 15.03 -0.12
C LEU A 61 -7.08 14.36 -1.44
N ALA A 62 -6.28 13.40 -1.92
CA ALA A 62 -6.54 12.69 -3.17
C ALA A 62 -7.84 11.88 -3.13
N SER A 63 -8.19 11.30 -1.98
CA SER A 63 -9.41 10.51 -1.79
C SER A 63 -10.64 11.34 -1.39
N SER A 64 -10.47 12.64 -1.10
CA SER A 64 -11.51 13.48 -0.47
C SER A 64 -12.08 12.87 0.82
N MET A 65 -11.21 12.21 1.59
CA MET A 65 -11.55 11.58 2.87
C MET A 65 -10.83 12.31 4.02
N ASN A 66 -11.31 12.13 5.24
CA ASN A 66 -10.55 12.59 6.40
C ASN A 66 -9.33 11.67 6.65
N MET A 67 -8.31 12.21 7.30
CA MET A 67 -7.04 11.52 7.52
C MET A 67 -7.18 10.27 8.41
N THR A 68 -8.15 10.25 9.33
CA THR A 68 -8.45 9.10 10.20
C THR A 68 -8.95 7.91 9.38
N ASP A 69 -9.94 8.12 8.52
CA ASP A 69 -10.53 7.06 7.70
C ASP A 69 -9.49 6.49 6.72
N VAL A 70 -8.61 7.33 6.18
CA VAL A 70 -7.49 6.90 5.33
C VAL A 70 -6.53 6.01 6.12
N TYR A 71 -6.15 6.44 7.32
CA TYR A 71 -5.24 5.69 8.17
C TYR A 71 -5.84 4.34 8.58
N GLU A 72 -7.11 4.30 8.99
CA GLU A 72 -7.81 3.06 9.33
C GLU A 72 -7.90 2.10 8.13
N LYS A 73 -8.21 2.61 6.93
CA LYS A 73 -8.20 1.79 5.71
C LYS A 73 -6.82 1.21 5.42
N LEU A 74 -5.76 1.99 5.59
CA LEU A 74 -4.39 1.50 5.41
C LEU A 74 -4.04 0.40 6.42
N LEU A 75 -4.49 0.51 7.68
CA LEU A 75 -4.31 -0.54 8.68
C LEU A 75 -5.06 -1.82 8.34
N ILE A 76 -6.29 -1.72 7.82
CA ILE A 76 -7.06 -2.88 7.36
C ILE A 76 -6.32 -3.58 6.21
N LEU A 77 -5.84 -2.81 5.23
CA LEU A 77 -5.05 -3.34 4.12
C LEU A 77 -3.73 -3.97 4.59
N GLU A 78 -3.07 -3.41 5.60
CA GLU A 78 -1.86 -3.99 6.21
C GLU A 78 -2.16 -5.34 6.88
N ASN A 79 -3.26 -5.44 7.61
CA ASN A 79 -3.68 -6.70 8.23
C ASN A 79 -4.03 -7.77 7.17
N GLU A 80 -4.75 -7.39 6.11
CA GLU A 80 -5.03 -8.29 4.98
C GLU A 80 -3.73 -8.78 4.32
N TYR A 81 -2.76 -7.89 4.15
CA TYR A 81 -1.44 -8.20 3.61
C TYR A 81 -0.64 -9.17 4.51
N ASP A 82 -0.63 -8.93 5.81
CA ASP A 82 0.04 -9.78 6.80
C ASP A 82 -0.60 -11.19 6.85
N GLN A 83 -1.93 -11.28 6.79
CA GLN A 83 -2.66 -12.54 6.72
C GLN A 83 -2.37 -13.31 5.44
N PHE A 84 -2.34 -12.64 4.29
CA PHE A 84 -1.99 -13.27 3.03
C PHE A 84 -0.56 -13.82 3.06
N THR A 85 0.41 -13.02 3.51
CA THR A 85 1.83 -13.39 3.56
C THR A 85 2.09 -14.53 4.55
N SER A 86 1.48 -14.49 5.74
CA SER A 86 1.60 -15.58 6.73
C SER A 86 0.98 -16.89 6.23
N ASN A 87 -0.16 -16.84 5.54
CA ASN A 87 -0.79 -18.02 4.96
C ASN A 87 0.03 -18.61 3.79
N GLN A 88 0.72 -17.78 3.01
CA GLN A 88 1.68 -18.26 2.02
C GLN A 88 2.87 -18.98 2.68
N GLN A 89 3.45 -18.41 3.74
CA GLN A 89 4.54 -19.06 4.49
C GLN A 89 4.12 -20.41 5.08
N ARG A 90 2.87 -20.53 5.57
CA ARG A 90 2.31 -21.80 6.06
C ARG A 90 2.16 -22.85 4.96
N LYS A 91 1.83 -22.45 3.72
CA LYS A 91 1.74 -23.36 2.56
C LYS A 91 3.11 -23.88 2.10
N VAL A 92 4.20 -23.14 2.35
CA VAL A 92 5.57 -23.52 1.97
C VAL A 92 6.20 -24.51 2.97
N LYS A 93 5.73 -24.57 4.22
CA LYS A 93 6.22 -25.57 5.18
C LYS A 93 5.44 -26.88 5.07
N LYS A 94 5.84 -27.74 4.13
CA LYS A 94 5.66 -29.19 4.22
C LYS A 94 7.05 -29.84 4.25
N GLN A 95 7.47 -30.28 5.43
CA GLN A 95 8.44 -31.36 5.50
C GLN A 95 7.65 -32.64 5.18
N ILE A 96 7.91 -33.21 4.01
CA ILE A 96 7.57 -34.60 3.72
C ILE A 96 8.71 -35.41 4.37
N ASP A 97 8.36 -36.47 5.12
CA ASP A 97 9.26 -37.36 5.86
C ASP A 97 10.62 -37.62 5.17
#